data_AF-A0A6G1HMG9-F1
#
_entry.id   AF-A0A6G1HMG9-F1
#
_cell.length_a   1.000
_cell.length_b   1.000
_cell.length_c   1.000
_cell.angle_alpha   90.00
_cell.angle_beta   90.00
_cell.angle_gamma   90.00
#
_symmetry.space_group_name_H-M   'P 1'
#
loop_
_entity.id
_entity.type
_entity.pdbx_description
1 polymer ?
#
loop_
_entity_poly.entity_id
_entity_poly.type
_entity_poly.pdbx_seq_one_letter_code
_entity_poly.pdbx_strand_id
1 'polypeptide(L)'
;MATILLLPLAFALNHLDNKRTTKRSAAIEASYQSTTMATARQPAPPYTSLPTSNPTDTAAEPTDSPLNVDVNALTLDEKAELQSLRSSISAPPAYAPSPFTPTSTLHIACRGQPLLRLPLAPTELEIPIHAADGTRVYTSVRAKRSSGDSELVAEGRGAVVQTEYFFGPGRAPRITLLGDGAVNVLVRSRWCSREQRFVLPNQGEVGWVYRRERDEVAGKKVSRLVLEVGEGKEVVRLAQLVRNEESRAPGSKRCDAGNGGALEMDARAMERWGVGEEVVVATCLLMLKKEIDRRRVVQMMVIAGVVGGAS
;
A
#
# COMPACT_ATOMS: atom_id res chain seq x y z
N MET A 1 -32.85 -44.93 -34.01
CA MET A 1 -33.31 -44.48 -32.67
C MET A 1 -32.25 -44.86 -31.66
N ALA A 2 -31.49 -43.90 -31.15
CA ALA A 2 -30.71 -44.04 -29.91
C ALA A 2 -30.27 -42.64 -29.46
N THR A 3 -30.87 -42.15 -28.38
CA THR A 3 -30.57 -40.88 -27.72
C THR A 3 -29.69 -41.20 -26.51
N ILE A 4 -28.47 -40.64 -26.45
CA ILE A 4 -27.57 -40.79 -25.29
C ILE A 4 -27.63 -39.48 -24.48
N LEU A 5 -28.05 -39.60 -23.22
CA LEU A 5 -28.07 -38.56 -22.20
C LEU A 5 -26.67 -38.39 -21.58
N LEU A 6 -26.23 -37.14 -21.41
CA LEU A 6 -25.01 -36.77 -20.69
C LEU A 6 -25.28 -35.50 -19.88
N LEU A 7 -25.10 -35.57 -18.56
CA LEU A 7 -24.88 -34.48 -17.57
C LEU A 7 -24.77 -35.11 -16.16
N PRO A 8 -24.10 -34.51 -15.16
CA PRO A 8 -22.72 -34.03 -15.15
C PRO A 8 -21.88 -34.53 -13.95
N LEU A 9 -20.58 -34.68 -14.18
CA LEU A 9 -19.54 -34.85 -13.17
C LEU A 9 -19.14 -33.47 -12.61
N ALA A 10 -19.87 -32.94 -11.62
CA ALA A 10 -19.59 -31.59 -11.08
C ALA A 10 -19.74 -31.47 -9.55
N PHE A 11 -19.55 -32.55 -8.79
CA PHE A 11 -19.73 -32.51 -7.33
C PHE A 11 -18.52 -32.95 -6.47
N ALA A 12 -17.38 -33.26 -7.08
CA ALA A 12 -16.24 -33.83 -6.33
C ALA A 12 -15.06 -32.87 -6.04
N LEU A 13 -15.05 -31.64 -6.58
CA LEU A 13 -13.90 -30.72 -6.43
C LEU A 13 -14.03 -29.67 -5.32
N ASN A 14 -15.23 -29.41 -4.78
CA ASN A 14 -15.41 -28.39 -3.73
C ASN A 14 -15.12 -28.86 -2.30
N HIS A 15 -14.99 -30.17 -2.05
CA HIS A 15 -14.81 -30.69 -0.69
C HIS A 15 -13.33 -30.78 -0.25
N LEU A 16 -12.37 -30.65 -1.17
CA LEU A 16 -10.94 -30.77 -0.85
C LEU A 16 -10.26 -29.42 -0.54
N ASP A 17 -10.77 -28.30 -1.03
CA ASP A 17 -10.19 -26.97 -0.74
C ASP A 17 -10.53 -26.45 0.66
N ASN A 18 -11.70 -26.82 1.20
CA ASN A 18 -12.13 -26.33 2.52
C ASN A 18 -11.37 -26.98 3.70
N LYS A 19 -10.63 -28.08 3.47
CA LYS A 19 -9.82 -28.76 4.50
C LYS A 19 -8.37 -28.25 4.57
N ARG A 20 -7.87 -27.54 3.55
CA ARG A 20 -6.50 -26.98 3.54
C ARG A 20 -6.42 -25.60 4.19
N THR A 21 -7.50 -24.83 4.14
CA THR A 21 -7.61 -23.50 4.78
C THR A 21 -7.67 -23.60 6.31
N THR A 22 -8.40 -24.57 6.86
CA THR A 22 -8.54 -24.77 8.31
C THR A 22 -7.28 -25.26 9.01
N LYS A 23 -6.40 -26.00 8.30
CA LYS A 23 -5.11 -26.44 8.88
C LYS A 23 -4.04 -25.35 8.91
N ARG A 24 -4.13 -24.32 8.05
CA ARG A 24 -3.17 -23.19 8.04
C ARG A 24 -3.52 -22.11 9.06
N SER A 25 -4.79 -21.93 9.41
CA SER A 25 -5.21 -20.99 10.46
C SER A 25 -4.77 -21.45 11.86
N ALA A 26 -4.90 -22.75 12.18
CA ALA A 26 -4.47 -23.28 13.49
C ALA A 26 -2.94 -23.26 13.71
N ALA A 27 -2.14 -23.32 12.65
CA ALA A 27 -0.68 -23.27 12.75
C ALA A 27 -0.12 -21.84 12.96
N ILE A 28 -0.90 -20.81 12.64
CA ILE A 28 -0.50 -19.40 12.83
C ILE A 28 -0.91 -18.89 14.23
N GLU A 29 -1.96 -19.43 14.83
CA GLU A 29 -2.34 -19.11 16.22
C GLU A 29 -1.44 -19.77 17.28
N ALA A 30 -0.88 -20.95 17.00
CA ALA A 30 -0.06 -21.69 17.96
C ALA A 30 1.36 -21.12 18.18
N SER A 31 1.84 -20.20 17.33
CA SER A 31 3.18 -19.62 17.47
C SER A 31 3.26 -18.35 18.34
N TYR A 32 2.12 -17.85 18.85
CA TYR A 32 2.07 -16.60 19.62
C TYR A 32 2.01 -16.76 21.15
N GLN A 33 2.04 -17.99 21.69
CA GLN A 33 1.90 -18.21 23.15
C GLN A 33 3.20 -18.45 23.94
N SER A 34 4.38 -18.33 23.35
CA SER A 34 5.64 -18.47 24.11
C SER A 34 6.58 -17.31 23.86
N THR A 35 6.56 -16.32 24.74
CA THR A 35 7.75 -15.62 25.28
C THR A 35 7.29 -14.73 26.43
N THR A 36 7.26 -15.28 27.63
CA THR A 36 7.37 -14.51 28.87
C THR A 36 8.68 -14.92 29.53
N MET A 37 9.68 -14.03 29.50
CA MET A 37 10.80 -14.08 30.43
C MET A 37 11.14 -12.64 30.82
N ALA A 38 11.08 -12.42 32.12
CA ALA A 38 11.36 -11.18 32.81
C ALA A 38 12.86 -10.84 32.74
N THR A 39 13.18 -9.56 32.54
CA THR A 39 14.49 -9.02 32.91
C THR A 39 14.28 -7.78 33.76
N ALA A 40 14.81 -7.87 34.98
CA ALA A 40 14.69 -6.91 36.05
C ALA A 40 15.40 -5.59 35.75
N ARG A 41 14.81 -4.52 36.28
CA ARG A 41 15.39 -3.16 36.36
C ARG A 41 16.67 -3.18 37.20
N GLN A 42 17.73 -2.57 36.69
CA GLN A 42 18.84 -2.07 37.50
C GLN A 42 18.98 -0.55 37.29
N PRO A 43 19.21 0.24 38.36
CA PRO A 43 19.23 1.70 38.29
C PRO A 43 20.56 2.27 37.78
N ALA A 44 20.47 3.44 37.16
CA ALA A 44 21.58 4.21 36.60
C ALA A 44 22.55 4.74 37.67
N PRO A 45 23.87 4.76 37.40
CA PRO A 45 24.83 5.53 38.20
C PRO A 45 24.90 7.01 37.76
N PRO A 46 25.37 7.91 38.64
CA PRO A 46 25.18 9.35 38.51
C PRO A 46 26.22 10.04 37.61
N TYR A 47 25.81 11.18 37.06
CA TYR A 47 26.61 12.09 36.23
C TYR A 47 27.88 12.57 36.94
N THR A 48 29.02 12.54 36.24
CA THR A 48 30.17 13.39 36.52
C THR A 48 30.84 13.79 35.20
N SER A 49 31.38 15.00 35.20
CA SER A 49 31.68 15.95 34.12
C SER A 49 32.75 15.57 33.08
N LEU A 50 32.62 16.24 31.93
CA LEU A 50 33.53 16.37 30.78
C LEU A 50 35.03 16.51 31.13
N PRO A 51 35.90 16.02 30.24
CA PRO A 51 36.82 16.97 29.60
C PRO A 51 36.94 16.80 28.07
N THR A 52 37.27 17.93 27.45
CA THR A 52 37.53 18.20 26.04
C THR A 52 38.79 17.50 25.53
N SER A 53 38.69 16.76 24.41
CA SER A 53 39.78 16.60 23.43
C SER A 53 39.27 15.87 22.17
N ASN A 54 39.33 16.55 21.02
CA ASN A 54 39.28 15.90 19.70
C ASN A 54 40.48 14.96 19.54
N PRO A 55 40.30 13.83 18.82
CA PRO A 55 41.12 13.66 17.63
C PRO A 55 40.38 13.08 16.41
N THR A 56 40.97 13.48 15.30
CA THR A 56 40.86 13.15 13.88
C THR A 56 40.64 11.67 13.50
N ASP A 57 39.94 11.49 12.38
CA ASP A 57 39.84 10.34 11.45
C ASP A 57 39.30 8.98 11.94
N THR A 58 38.13 8.60 11.42
CA THR A 58 37.97 7.47 10.48
C THR A 58 36.54 7.48 9.94
N ALA A 59 36.39 7.80 8.66
CA ALA A 59 35.13 7.70 7.94
C ALA A 59 34.70 6.23 7.84
N ALA A 60 33.67 5.84 8.60
CA ALA A 60 32.98 4.59 8.37
C ALA A 60 32.06 4.75 7.15
N GLU A 61 32.39 4.05 6.06
CA GLU A 61 31.51 3.89 4.90
C GLU A 61 30.15 3.32 5.34
N PRO A 62 29.02 3.93 4.96
CA PRO A 62 27.74 3.26 5.03
C PRO A 62 27.71 2.18 3.95
N THR A 63 27.67 0.92 4.37
CA THR A 63 27.44 -0.25 3.51
C THR A 63 26.01 -0.18 2.97
N ASP A 64 25.84 0.59 1.90
CA ASP A 64 24.61 0.73 1.13
C ASP A 64 24.47 -0.53 0.27
N SER A 65 23.96 -1.63 0.84
CA SER A 65 23.55 -2.78 0.03
C SER A 65 22.26 -2.43 -0.72
N PRO A 66 22.28 -2.31 -2.06
CA PRO A 66 21.05 -2.16 -2.82
C PRO A 66 20.20 -3.42 -2.63
N LEU A 67 18.92 -3.23 -2.29
CA LEU A 67 17.91 -4.29 -2.20
C LEU A 67 17.87 -5.05 -3.54
N ASN A 68 18.56 -6.19 -3.60
CA ASN A 68 18.66 -7.02 -4.79
C ASN A 68 17.53 -8.06 -4.73
N VAL A 69 16.37 -7.71 -5.28
CA VAL A 69 15.33 -8.73 -5.54
C VAL A 69 15.84 -9.59 -6.69
N ASP A 70 16.36 -10.77 -6.37
CA ASP A 70 16.73 -11.74 -7.39
C ASP A 70 15.46 -12.31 -8.03
N VAL A 71 15.13 -11.80 -9.22
CA VAL A 71 13.97 -12.20 -10.00
C VAL A 71 14.01 -13.69 -10.37
N ASN A 72 15.19 -14.30 -10.40
CA ASN A 72 15.35 -15.71 -10.74
C ASN A 72 15.10 -16.65 -9.55
N ALA A 73 15.35 -16.18 -8.32
CA ALA A 73 15.09 -16.89 -7.06
C ALA A 73 13.61 -16.94 -6.64
N LEU A 74 12.72 -16.35 -7.44
CA LEU A 74 11.29 -16.30 -7.16
C LEU A 74 10.60 -17.67 -7.28
N THR A 75 9.67 -17.93 -6.35
CA THR A 75 8.74 -19.05 -6.36
C THR A 75 7.80 -19.01 -7.58
N LEU A 76 7.14 -20.12 -7.87
CA LEU A 76 6.18 -20.20 -8.99
C LEU A 76 5.02 -19.21 -8.83
N ASP A 77 4.52 -19.03 -7.61
CA ASP A 77 3.45 -18.07 -7.32
C ASP A 77 3.90 -16.62 -7.57
N GLU A 78 5.14 -16.30 -7.23
CA GLU A 78 5.74 -14.97 -7.46
C GLU A 78 6.02 -14.73 -8.94
N LYS A 79 6.48 -15.76 -9.68
CA LYS A 79 6.63 -15.70 -11.14
C LYS A 79 5.29 -15.49 -11.83
N ALA A 80 4.22 -16.15 -11.37
CA ALA A 80 2.86 -15.92 -11.85
C ALA A 80 2.37 -14.49 -11.54
N GLU A 81 2.75 -13.92 -10.39
CA GLU A 81 2.46 -12.51 -10.08
C GLU A 81 3.16 -11.54 -11.04
N LEU A 82 4.43 -11.79 -11.35
CA LEU A 82 5.17 -11.00 -12.34
C LEU A 82 4.60 -11.14 -13.76
N GLN A 83 4.08 -12.31 -14.13
CA GLN A 83 3.37 -12.50 -15.39
C GLN A 83 2.02 -11.76 -15.39
N SER A 84 1.30 -11.74 -14.27
CA SER A 84 0.03 -11.01 -14.12
C SER A 84 0.18 -9.48 -14.23
N LEU A 85 1.34 -8.93 -13.87
CA LEU A 85 1.67 -7.52 -14.12
C LEU A 85 1.59 -7.14 -15.61
N ARG A 86 1.90 -8.07 -16.51
CA ARG A 86 1.85 -7.85 -17.97
C ARG A 86 0.43 -7.92 -18.54
N SER A 87 -0.50 -8.57 -17.83
CA SER A 87 -1.80 -8.98 -18.37
C SER A 87 -3.03 -8.28 -17.76
N SER A 88 -2.87 -7.44 -16.73
CA SER A 88 -4.02 -6.86 -16.00
C SER A 88 -4.45 -5.47 -16.49
N ILE A 89 -5.17 -5.43 -17.61
CA ILE A 89 -6.14 -4.36 -17.95
C ILE A 89 -7.54 -4.97 -17.97
N SER A 90 -7.94 -5.66 -16.90
CA SER A 90 -9.35 -6.03 -16.75
C SER A 90 -10.00 -4.96 -15.87
N ALA A 91 -10.86 -4.14 -16.47
CA ALA A 91 -11.76 -3.29 -15.71
C ALA A 91 -12.80 -4.21 -15.05
N PRO A 92 -13.08 -4.08 -13.74
CA PRO A 92 -14.17 -4.83 -13.14
C PRO A 92 -15.50 -4.43 -13.80
N PRO A 93 -16.54 -5.28 -13.76
CA PRO A 93 -17.83 -4.99 -14.36
C PRO A 93 -18.36 -3.62 -13.92
N ALA A 94 -18.96 -2.90 -14.87
CA ALA A 94 -19.56 -1.60 -14.65
C ALA A 94 -20.78 -1.74 -13.73
N TYR A 95 -20.55 -1.66 -12.42
CA TYR A 95 -21.61 -1.44 -11.46
C TYR A 95 -22.06 0.01 -11.52
N ALA A 96 -23.37 0.25 -11.32
CA ALA A 96 -23.86 1.59 -11.11
C ALA A 96 -23.14 2.16 -9.87
N PRO A 97 -22.38 3.25 -10.00
CA PRO A 97 -21.66 3.81 -8.87
C PRO A 97 -22.69 4.24 -7.82
N SER A 98 -22.49 3.87 -6.56
CA SER A 98 -23.20 4.50 -5.46
C SER A 98 -22.94 6.01 -5.51
N PRO A 99 -23.93 6.85 -5.19
CA PRO A 99 -23.73 8.30 -5.18
C PRO A 99 -22.61 8.63 -4.18
N PHE A 100 -21.59 9.34 -4.66
CA PHE A 100 -20.44 9.78 -3.87
C PHE A 100 -20.52 11.29 -3.70
N THR A 101 -20.54 11.75 -2.45
CA THR A 101 -20.55 13.19 -2.16
C THR A 101 -19.28 13.55 -1.40
N PRO A 102 -18.27 14.15 -2.06
CA PRO A 102 -17.07 14.58 -1.37
C PRO A 102 -17.42 15.68 -0.38
N THR A 103 -17.06 15.46 0.88
CA THR A 103 -17.31 16.40 2.00
C THR A 103 -16.02 16.99 2.57
N SER A 104 -14.90 16.27 2.43
CA SER A 104 -13.57 16.72 2.79
C SER A 104 -12.59 16.37 1.67
N THR A 105 -11.55 17.17 1.52
CA THR A 105 -10.49 16.95 0.53
C THR A 105 -9.13 17.24 1.15
N LEU A 106 -8.21 16.29 1.00
CA LEU A 106 -6.82 16.43 1.36
C LEU A 106 -5.94 16.39 0.10
N HIS A 107 -4.93 17.23 0.01
CA HIS A 107 -3.95 17.21 -1.06
C HIS A 107 -2.68 16.47 -0.62
N ILE A 108 -2.40 15.34 -1.26
CA ILE A 108 -1.19 14.54 -1.01
C ILE A 108 -0.09 15.02 -1.95
N ALA A 109 0.95 15.68 -1.43
CA ALA A 109 2.03 16.25 -2.24
C ALA A 109 3.16 15.23 -2.53
N CYS A 110 2.81 14.02 -2.99
CA CYS A 110 3.78 12.98 -3.35
C CYS A 110 4.25 13.13 -4.81
N ARG A 111 5.56 13.17 -5.05
CA ARG A 111 6.12 13.39 -6.41
C ARG A 111 5.98 12.17 -7.32
N GLY A 112 6.09 10.97 -6.77
CA GLY A 112 6.09 9.72 -7.52
C GLY A 112 7.42 9.40 -8.24
N GLN A 113 7.42 8.29 -8.98
CA GLN A 113 8.57 7.74 -9.70
C GLN A 113 8.40 7.92 -11.22
N PRO A 114 9.30 8.66 -11.91
CA PRO A 114 9.25 8.84 -13.35
C PRO A 114 9.36 7.54 -14.16
N LEU A 115 8.86 7.55 -15.40
CA LEU A 115 8.96 6.42 -16.32
C LEU A 115 10.41 6.06 -16.67
N LEU A 116 11.24 7.06 -16.95
CA LEU A 116 12.65 6.91 -17.29
C LEU A 116 13.52 7.25 -16.07
N ARG A 117 13.67 6.30 -15.16
CA ARG A 117 14.54 6.41 -13.98
C ARG A 117 15.09 5.04 -13.61
N LEU A 118 16.28 5.01 -13.01
CA LEU A 118 16.79 3.79 -12.40
C LEU A 118 15.83 3.30 -11.29
N PRO A 119 15.67 1.98 -11.09
CA PRO A 119 14.71 1.39 -10.15
C PRO A 119 15.13 1.52 -8.67
N LEU A 120 15.75 2.64 -8.30
CA LEU A 120 16.19 2.96 -6.96
C LEU A 120 15.02 3.34 -6.06
N ALA A 121 15.19 3.15 -4.76
CA ALA A 121 14.23 3.60 -3.77
C ALA A 121 13.96 5.11 -3.88
N PRO A 122 12.70 5.56 -3.68
CA PRO A 122 12.34 6.98 -3.69
C PRO A 122 13.21 7.76 -2.72
N THR A 123 13.58 8.99 -3.11
CA THR A 123 14.41 9.89 -2.28
C THR A 123 13.59 10.75 -1.33
N GLU A 124 12.28 10.89 -1.59
CA GLU A 124 11.35 11.69 -0.80
C GLU A 124 11.10 11.05 0.57
N LEU A 125 11.70 11.61 1.62
CA LEU A 125 11.56 11.10 2.99
C LEU A 125 10.29 11.60 3.67
N GLU A 126 9.79 12.75 3.25
CA GLU A 126 8.58 13.38 3.79
C GLU A 126 7.59 13.65 2.67
N ILE A 127 6.34 13.26 2.89
CA ILE A 127 5.22 13.56 2.01
C ILE A 127 4.23 14.41 2.81
N PRO A 128 4.16 15.73 2.57
CA PRO A 128 3.22 16.58 3.27
C PRO A 128 1.81 16.40 2.68
N ILE A 129 0.81 16.48 3.55
CA ILE A 129 -0.60 16.33 3.24
C ILE A 129 -1.33 17.55 3.77
N HIS A 130 -1.97 18.28 2.86
CA HIS A 130 -2.59 19.57 3.13
C HIS A 130 -4.12 19.45 3.09
N ALA A 131 -4.80 20.24 3.92
CA ALA A 131 -6.22 20.51 3.74
C ALA A 131 -6.46 21.45 2.55
N ALA A 132 -7.73 21.63 2.19
CA ALA A 132 -8.13 22.48 1.06
C ALA A 132 -7.73 23.96 1.24
N ASP A 133 -7.52 24.42 2.47
CA ASP A 133 -7.04 25.76 2.82
C ASP A 133 -5.50 25.90 2.69
N GLY A 134 -4.79 24.81 2.40
CA GLY A 134 -3.33 24.76 2.34
C GLY A 134 -2.65 24.42 3.68
N THR A 135 -3.41 24.36 4.78
CA THR A 135 -2.89 24.00 6.10
C THR A 135 -2.39 22.56 6.08
N ARG A 136 -1.21 22.31 6.65
CA ARG A 136 -0.68 20.95 6.75
C ARG A 136 -1.42 20.19 7.86
N VAL A 137 -2.00 19.04 7.52
CA VAL A 137 -2.75 18.21 8.47
C VAL A 137 -1.95 16.97 8.84
N TYR A 138 -1.26 16.37 7.87
CA TYR A 138 -0.41 15.22 8.11
C TYR A 138 0.93 15.33 7.38
N THR A 139 1.91 14.60 7.88
CA THR A 139 3.16 14.31 7.18
C THR A 139 3.44 12.83 7.25
N SER A 140 3.66 12.18 6.10
CA SER A 140 4.19 10.81 6.07
C SER A 140 5.71 10.89 6.07
N VAL A 141 6.35 10.32 7.08
CA VAL A 141 7.79 10.43 7.33
C VAL A 141 8.45 9.05 7.22
N ARG A 142 9.59 8.98 6.53
CA ARG A 142 10.47 7.81 6.46
C ARG A 142 11.81 8.15 7.09
N ALA A 143 12.32 7.27 7.94
CA ALA A 143 13.61 7.47 8.60
C ALA A 143 14.80 7.44 7.63
N LYS A 144 14.73 6.61 6.57
CA LYS A 144 15.83 6.39 5.63
C LYS A 144 15.30 6.14 4.23
N ARG A 145 16.09 6.52 3.22
CA ARG A 145 15.77 6.32 1.79
C ARG A 145 15.52 4.85 1.45
N SER A 146 16.36 3.97 2.00
CA SER A 146 16.34 2.52 1.78
C SER A 146 15.24 1.81 2.56
N SER A 147 14.54 2.49 3.48
CA SER A 147 13.41 1.93 4.21
C SER A 147 12.09 2.13 3.46
N GLY A 148 11.25 1.10 3.48
CA GLY A 148 9.85 1.19 3.10
C GLY A 148 8.95 1.68 4.23
N ASP A 149 9.41 1.55 5.47
CA ASP A 149 8.66 1.88 6.67
C ASP A 149 8.39 3.39 6.73
N SER A 150 7.22 3.76 7.24
CA SER A 150 6.85 5.16 7.41
C SER A 150 5.89 5.36 8.58
N GLU A 151 5.90 6.57 9.13
CA GLU A 151 4.94 7.02 10.12
C GLU A 151 4.10 8.14 9.53
N LEU A 152 2.79 8.09 9.74
CA LEU A 152 1.88 9.21 9.50
C LEU A 152 1.81 10.03 10.78
N VAL A 153 2.32 11.25 10.72
CA VAL A 153 2.32 12.21 11.82
C VAL A 153 1.21 13.21 11.57
N ALA A 154 0.29 13.34 12.52
CA ALA A 154 -0.76 14.36 12.50
C ALA A 154 -0.26 15.63 13.20
N GLU A 155 -0.56 16.78 12.61
CA GLU A 155 -0.19 18.08 13.17
C GLU A 155 -0.82 18.24 14.58
N GLY A 156 -0.01 18.52 15.59
CA GLY A 156 -0.45 18.68 16.98
C GLY A 156 -0.76 17.38 17.75
N ARG A 157 -0.89 16.22 17.10
CA ARG A 157 -1.14 14.92 17.78
C ARG A 157 0.05 13.96 17.75
N GLY A 158 1.05 14.20 16.90
CA GLY A 158 2.19 13.30 16.76
C GLY A 158 1.88 12.10 15.85
N ALA A 159 2.62 11.01 16.02
CA ALA A 159 2.46 9.81 15.18
C ALA A 159 1.10 9.13 15.43
N VAL A 160 0.28 9.03 14.38
CA VAL A 160 -1.07 8.43 14.43
C VAL A 160 -1.15 7.09 13.70
N VAL A 161 -0.27 6.82 12.74
CA VAL A 161 -0.21 5.52 12.05
C VAL A 161 1.24 5.13 11.80
N GLN A 162 1.59 3.89 12.10
CA GLN A 162 2.85 3.28 11.69
C GLN A 162 2.60 2.31 10.53
N THR A 163 3.46 2.34 9.52
CA THR A 163 3.42 1.40 8.41
C THR A 163 4.77 0.70 8.30
N GLU A 164 4.76 -0.62 8.49
CA GLU A 164 5.90 -1.48 8.16
C GLU A 164 5.74 -1.98 6.72
N TYR A 165 6.74 -1.75 5.90
CA TYR A 165 6.68 -2.05 4.48
C TYR A 165 7.99 -2.60 3.95
N PHE A 166 7.87 -3.74 3.27
CA PHE A 166 8.98 -4.34 2.55
C PHE A 166 8.70 -4.36 1.05
N PHE A 167 9.66 -3.89 0.25
CA PHE A 167 9.64 -4.07 -1.19
C PHE A 167 10.08 -5.48 -1.52
N GLY A 168 9.12 -6.38 -1.73
CA GLY A 168 9.42 -7.76 -2.04
C GLY A 168 8.17 -8.64 -1.92
N PRO A 169 8.23 -9.86 -2.44
CA PRO A 169 7.18 -10.82 -2.20
C PRO A 169 7.35 -11.41 -0.80
N GLY A 170 6.37 -12.20 -0.35
CA GLY A 170 6.45 -12.95 0.91
C GLY A 170 6.35 -12.13 2.21
N ARG A 171 6.41 -10.78 2.15
CA ARG A 171 6.24 -9.92 3.32
C ARG A 171 5.16 -8.86 3.07
N ALA A 172 3.94 -9.17 3.50
CA ALA A 172 2.82 -8.23 3.41
C ALA A 172 3.08 -6.99 4.29
N PRO A 173 2.70 -5.79 3.83
CA PRO A 173 2.77 -4.59 4.66
C PRO A 173 1.88 -4.71 5.89
N ARG A 174 2.30 -4.08 7.00
CA ARG A 174 1.50 -3.95 8.21
C ARG A 174 1.21 -2.49 8.47
N ILE A 175 -0.05 -2.16 8.72
CA ILE A 175 -0.48 -0.81 9.10
C ILE A 175 -1.01 -0.91 10.53
N THR A 176 -0.46 -0.09 11.42
CA THR A 176 -0.82 -0.04 12.83
C THR A 176 -1.32 1.36 13.16
N LEU A 177 -2.59 1.48 13.53
CA LEU A 177 -3.14 2.74 14.05
C LEU A 177 -2.63 2.93 15.48
N LEU A 178 -2.01 4.07 15.76
CA LEU A 178 -1.42 4.41 17.04
C LEU A 178 -2.45 5.16 17.90
N GLY A 179 -2.62 4.75 19.15
CA GLY A 179 -3.62 5.29 20.09
C GLY A 179 -3.90 4.33 21.25
N ASP A 180 -4.96 4.60 22.01
CA ASP A 180 -5.39 3.77 23.14
C ASP A 180 -5.97 2.43 22.64
N GLY A 181 -5.08 1.47 22.38
CA GLY A 181 -5.44 0.12 21.91
C GLY A 181 -5.07 -0.16 20.46
N ALA A 182 -3.80 0.07 20.10
CA ALA A 182 -3.24 -0.06 18.75
C ALA A 182 -3.93 -1.12 17.87
N VAL A 183 -4.44 -0.68 16.71
CA VAL A 183 -5.28 -1.49 15.83
C VAL A 183 -4.52 -1.83 14.55
N ASN A 184 -4.45 -3.12 14.22
CA ASN A 184 -3.78 -3.58 13.00
C ASN A 184 -4.75 -3.64 11.82
N VAL A 185 -4.40 -2.98 10.73
CA VAL A 185 -5.07 -3.10 9.43
C VAL A 185 -4.29 -4.11 8.58
N LEU A 186 -4.95 -5.23 8.25
CA LEU A 186 -4.31 -6.34 7.54
C LEU A 186 -4.40 -6.15 6.02
N VAL A 187 -3.27 -6.19 5.32
CA VAL A 187 -3.23 -6.12 3.86
C VAL A 187 -3.36 -7.52 3.27
N ARG A 188 -4.47 -7.79 2.55
CA ARG A 188 -4.74 -9.11 1.93
C ARG A 188 -4.29 -9.23 0.48
N SER A 189 -4.01 -8.11 -0.17
CA SER A 189 -3.72 -8.11 -1.60
C SER A 189 -2.28 -8.46 -1.95
N ARG A 190 -2.13 -9.11 -3.11
CA ARG A 190 -0.85 -9.46 -3.72
C ARG A 190 0.04 -8.23 -3.87
N TRP A 191 1.35 -8.41 -3.72
CA TRP A 191 2.33 -7.32 -3.64
C TRP A 191 2.24 -6.38 -4.85
N CYS A 192 2.18 -6.96 -6.05
CA CYS A 192 2.14 -6.23 -7.32
C CYS A 192 0.72 -6.00 -7.86
N SER A 193 -0.34 -6.26 -7.09
CA SER A 193 -1.72 -6.03 -7.55
C SER A 193 -2.03 -4.53 -7.70
N ARG A 194 -2.83 -4.17 -8.71
CA ARG A 194 -3.39 -2.81 -8.85
C ARG A 194 -4.59 -2.58 -7.94
N GLU A 195 -5.15 -3.65 -7.40
CA GLU A 195 -6.24 -3.62 -6.42
C GLU A 195 -5.71 -4.05 -5.05
N GLN A 196 -6.00 -3.26 -4.02
CA GLN A 196 -5.52 -3.51 -2.66
C GLN A 196 -6.68 -3.61 -1.69
N ARG A 197 -6.76 -4.72 -0.96
CA ARG A 197 -7.79 -4.95 0.05
C ARG A 197 -7.20 -4.98 1.45
N PHE A 198 -7.96 -4.42 2.37
CA PHE A 198 -7.58 -4.15 3.74
C PHE A 198 -8.69 -4.66 4.65
N VAL A 199 -8.33 -5.49 5.62
CA VAL A 199 -9.26 -5.93 6.66
C VAL A 199 -9.05 -5.07 7.88
N LEU A 200 -10.11 -4.36 8.27
CA LEU A 200 -10.17 -3.60 9.50
C LEU A 200 -10.81 -4.47 10.59
N PRO A 201 -10.29 -4.47 11.83
CA PRO A 201 -10.75 -5.40 12.87
C PRO A 201 -12.25 -5.35 13.19
N ASN A 202 -12.92 -4.20 13.01
CA ASN A 202 -14.34 -4.03 13.36
C ASN A 202 -15.23 -3.60 12.17
N GLN A 203 -14.65 -3.32 11.01
CA GLN A 203 -15.34 -2.65 9.90
C GLN A 203 -15.38 -3.49 8.61
N GLY A 204 -14.84 -4.71 8.64
CA GLY A 204 -14.80 -5.59 7.49
C GLY A 204 -13.70 -5.24 6.50
N GLU A 205 -13.94 -5.54 5.22
CA GLU A 205 -12.95 -5.40 4.15
C GLU A 205 -13.23 -4.17 3.29
N VAL A 206 -12.21 -3.31 3.12
CA VAL A 206 -12.23 -2.17 2.21
C VAL A 206 -11.19 -2.35 1.11
N GLY A 207 -11.44 -1.80 -0.08
CA GLY A 207 -10.63 -2.03 -1.25
C GLY A 207 -10.33 -0.76 -2.04
N TRP A 208 -9.04 -0.51 -2.32
CA TRP A 208 -8.61 0.46 -3.33
C TRP A 208 -8.59 -0.18 -4.71
N VAL A 209 -9.36 0.38 -5.65
CA VAL A 209 -9.51 -0.11 -7.03
C VAL A 209 -9.48 1.04 -8.03
N TYR A 210 -8.90 0.80 -9.22
CA TYR A 210 -9.00 1.78 -10.30
C TYR A 210 -10.34 1.68 -11.01
N ARG A 211 -11.07 2.80 -11.06
CA ARG A 211 -12.30 2.94 -11.83
C ARG A 211 -12.07 3.87 -13.00
N ARG A 212 -12.68 3.56 -14.16
CA ARG A 212 -12.74 4.44 -15.32
C ARG A 212 -14.12 5.04 -15.38
N GLU A 213 -14.21 6.34 -15.16
CA GLU A 213 -15.47 7.07 -15.07
C GLU A 213 -15.48 8.20 -16.09
N ARG A 214 -16.67 8.57 -16.55
CA ARG A 214 -16.80 9.76 -17.38
C ARG A 214 -16.81 10.96 -16.45
N ASP A 215 -15.84 11.84 -16.63
CA ASP A 215 -15.84 13.13 -15.97
C ASP A 215 -17.04 13.93 -16.48
N GLU A 216 -17.93 14.35 -15.59
CA GLU A 216 -19.15 15.08 -15.96
C GLU A 216 -18.82 16.47 -16.50
N VAL A 217 -17.77 17.10 -15.98
CA VAL A 217 -17.36 18.45 -16.36
C VAL A 217 -16.58 18.43 -17.67
N ALA A 218 -15.59 17.54 -17.78
CA ALA A 218 -14.74 17.47 -18.97
C ALA A 218 -15.30 16.57 -20.09
N GLY A 219 -16.35 15.78 -19.82
CA GLY A 219 -16.96 14.81 -20.73
C GLY A 219 -16.06 13.63 -21.13
N LYS A 220 -14.83 13.56 -20.61
CA LYS A 220 -13.79 12.57 -20.97
C LYS A 220 -13.73 11.43 -19.96
N LYS A 221 -13.32 10.24 -20.42
CA LYS A 221 -13.06 9.12 -19.51
C LYS A 221 -11.78 9.38 -18.72
N VAL A 222 -11.89 9.40 -17.39
CA VAL A 222 -10.79 9.58 -16.45
C VAL A 222 -10.64 8.33 -15.59
N SER A 223 -9.39 8.01 -15.22
CA SER A 223 -9.10 6.93 -14.28
C SER A 223 -8.97 7.52 -12.88
N ARG A 224 -9.78 7.05 -11.95
CA ARG A 224 -9.73 7.41 -10.53
C ARG A 224 -9.32 6.20 -9.71
N LEU A 225 -8.60 6.42 -8.62
CA LEU A 225 -8.32 5.39 -7.64
C LEU A 225 -9.37 5.55 -6.53
N VAL A 226 -10.20 4.54 -6.32
CA VAL A 226 -11.42 4.63 -5.49
C VAL A 226 -11.30 3.65 -4.33
N LEU A 227 -11.64 4.11 -3.13
CA LEU A 227 -11.79 3.27 -1.95
C LEU A 227 -13.26 2.86 -1.81
N GLU A 228 -13.51 1.56 -1.86
CA GLU A 228 -14.83 0.95 -1.83
C GLU A 228 -14.95 -0.01 -0.64
N VAL A 229 -16.17 -0.13 -0.10
CA VAL A 229 -16.54 -1.10 0.92
C VAL A 229 -17.81 -1.82 0.50
N GLY A 230 -17.98 -3.07 0.95
CA GLY A 230 -19.11 -3.92 0.59
C GLY A 230 -18.84 -4.79 -0.63
N GLU A 231 -19.79 -5.67 -0.95
CA GLU A 231 -19.68 -6.62 -2.06
C GLU A 231 -20.97 -6.64 -2.90
N GLY A 232 -20.83 -7.07 -4.15
CA GLY A 232 -21.97 -7.26 -5.05
C GLY A 232 -22.70 -5.96 -5.36
N LYS A 233 -23.99 -5.88 -4.99
CA LYS A 233 -24.86 -4.74 -5.29
C LYS A 233 -24.76 -3.59 -4.27
N GLU A 234 -24.09 -3.79 -3.14
CA GLU A 234 -24.02 -2.84 -2.03
C GLU A 234 -22.62 -2.23 -1.88
N VAL A 235 -21.98 -1.92 -3.02
CA VAL A 235 -20.66 -1.29 -3.02
C VAL A 235 -20.79 0.20 -2.74
N VAL A 236 -20.22 0.65 -1.63
CA VAL A 236 -20.22 2.05 -1.19
C VAL A 236 -18.83 2.64 -1.40
N ARG A 237 -18.77 3.81 -2.06
CA ARG A 237 -17.53 4.59 -2.19
C ARG A 237 -17.29 5.41 -0.93
N LEU A 238 -16.13 5.23 -0.30
CA LEU A 238 -15.72 5.99 0.89
C LEU A 238 -14.82 7.18 0.52
N ALA A 239 -13.92 6.98 -0.44
CA ALA A 239 -12.97 7.99 -0.86
C ALA A 239 -12.55 7.79 -2.31
N GLN A 240 -11.95 8.81 -2.91
CA GLN A 240 -11.28 8.70 -4.20
C GLN A 240 -10.07 9.63 -4.28
N LEU A 241 -9.02 9.16 -4.94
CA LEU A 241 -7.86 9.97 -5.27
C LEU A 241 -7.96 10.42 -6.73
N VAL A 242 -8.07 11.73 -6.90
CA VAL A 242 -8.17 12.43 -8.19
C VAL A 242 -6.81 12.98 -8.57
N ARG A 243 -6.34 12.61 -9.77
CA ARG A 243 -5.06 13.05 -10.34
C ARG A 243 -5.26 13.70 -11.69
N ASN A 244 -5.45 15.02 -11.70
CA ASN A 244 -5.52 15.84 -12.89
C ASN A 244 -4.31 16.81 -12.94
N GLU A 245 -4.31 17.78 -13.84
CA GLU A 245 -3.19 18.73 -13.97
C GLU A 245 -3.09 19.68 -12.76
N GLU A 246 -4.23 20.01 -12.15
CA GLU A 246 -4.33 20.91 -11.01
C GLU A 246 -4.04 20.21 -9.67
N SER A 247 -4.40 18.94 -9.55
CA SER A 247 -4.33 18.18 -8.29
C SER A 247 -3.03 17.41 -8.11
N ARG A 248 -2.19 17.30 -9.15
CA ARG A 248 -0.91 16.59 -9.05
C ARG A 248 0.13 17.43 -8.30
N ALA A 249 1.02 16.75 -7.60
CA ALA A 249 2.17 17.40 -7.00
C ALA A 249 2.99 18.15 -8.08
N PRO A 250 3.45 19.39 -7.82
CA PRO A 250 4.24 20.16 -8.76
C PRO A 250 5.45 19.38 -9.28
N GLY A 251 5.68 19.44 -10.59
CA GLY A 251 6.77 18.72 -11.26
C GLY A 251 6.51 17.24 -11.54
N SER A 252 5.39 16.67 -11.08
CA SER A 252 4.99 15.32 -11.45
C SER A 252 4.22 15.28 -12.77
N LYS A 253 4.39 14.19 -13.52
CA LYS A 253 3.73 13.94 -14.81
C LYS A 253 2.60 12.92 -14.65
N ARG A 254 1.70 12.89 -15.64
CA ARG A 254 0.63 11.88 -15.73
C ARG A 254 1.15 10.43 -15.70
N CYS A 255 2.36 10.20 -16.21
CA CYS A 255 2.95 8.86 -16.31
C CYS A 255 3.83 8.47 -15.10
N ASP A 256 4.00 9.37 -14.14
CA ASP A 256 4.77 9.11 -12.92
C ASP A 256 3.96 8.18 -12.00
N ALA A 257 4.60 7.15 -11.50
CA ALA A 257 3.95 6.15 -10.67
C ALA A 257 3.93 6.59 -9.20
N GLY A 258 2.81 6.44 -8.52
CA GLY A 258 2.67 6.80 -7.10
C GLY A 258 2.73 8.29 -6.82
N ASN A 259 2.47 9.14 -7.82
CA ASN A 259 2.27 10.56 -7.54
C ASN A 259 0.95 10.78 -6.80
N GLY A 260 0.96 11.84 -5.99
CA GLY A 260 -0.18 12.24 -5.19
C GLY A 260 -1.28 12.93 -6.01
N GLY A 261 -2.22 13.54 -5.30
CA GLY A 261 -3.49 13.99 -5.85
C GLY A 261 -4.37 14.66 -4.81
N ALA A 262 -5.59 15.02 -5.22
CA ALA A 262 -6.68 15.38 -4.31
C ALA A 262 -7.35 14.09 -3.83
N LEU A 263 -7.24 13.79 -2.55
CA LEU A 263 -7.92 12.71 -1.85
C LEU A 263 -9.25 13.25 -1.33
N GLU A 264 -10.32 12.96 -2.06
CA GLU A 264 -11.68 13.33 -1.73
C GLU A 264 -12.34 12.25 -0.88
N MET A 265 -13.05 12.65 0.17
CA MET A 265 -13.62 11.74 1.18
C MET A 265 -15.09 12.07 1.44
N ASP A 266 -15.92 11.03 1.54
CA ASP A 266 -17.31 11.13 1.98
C ASP A 266 -17.39 10.81 3.47
N ALA A 267 -17.41 11.85 4.31
CA ALA A 267 -17.42 11.75 5.76
C ALA A 267 -18.65 11.00 6.27
N ARG A 268 -19.81 11.14 5.60
CA ARG A 268 -21.04 10.44 6.00
C ARG A 268 -20.92 8.94 5.73
N ALA A 269 -20.35 8.57 4.59
CA ALA A 269 -20.09 7.17 4.27
C ALA A 269 -19.04 6.58 5.22
N MET A 270 -17.95 7.31 5.46
CA MET A 270 -16.88 6.90 6.38
C MET A 270 -17.39 6.69 7.81
N GLU A 271 -18.19 7.62 8.35
CA GLU A 271 -18.81 7.51 9.67
C GLU A 271 -19.71 6.28 9.76
N ARG A 272 -20.57 6.05 8.76
CA ARG A 272 -21.46 4.88 8.70
C ARG A 272 -20.71 3.56 8.75
N TRP A 273 -19.55 3.50 8.09
CA TRP A 273 -18.72 2.30 8.02
C TRP A 273 -17.60 2.27 9.06
N GLY A 274 -17.53 3.26 9.96
CA GLY A 274 -16.53 3.35 11.01
C GLY A 274 -15.08 3.46 10.51
N VAL A 275 -14.86 4.02 9.33
CA VAL A 275 -13.53 4.17 8.72
C VAL A 275 -12.99 5.57 9.00
N GLY A 276 -11.94 5.66 9.82
CA GLY A 276 -11.28 6.92 10.15
C GLY A 276 -10.48 7.52 8.99
N GLU A 277 -10.31 8.85 9.01
CA GLU A 277 -9.52 9.59 8.00
C GLU A 277 -8.08 9.08 7.93
N GLU A 278 -7.46 8.81 9.08
CA GLU A 278 -6.09 8.32 9.18
C GLU A 278 -5.91 6.98 8.45
N VAL A 279 -6.94 6.11 8.48
CA VAL A 279 -6.96 4.84 7.74
C VAL A 279 -7.01 5.08 6.24
N VAL A 280 -7.89 5.98 5.78
CA VAL A 280 -8.02 6.32 4.37
C VAL A 280 -6.70 6.88 3.84
N VAL A 281 -6.09 7.82 4.57
CA VAL A 281 -4.80 8.41 4.22
C VAL A 281 -3.69 7.37 4.18
N ALA A 282 -3.54 6.55 5.23
CA ALA A 282 -2.49 5.54 5.31
C ALA A 282 -2.61 4.47 4.21
N THR A 283 -3.81 3.97 3.96
CA THR A 283 -4.05 2.98 2.90
C THR A 283 -3.88 3.60 1.49
N CYS A 284 -4.20 4.87 1.31
CA CYS A 284 -3.91 5.62 0.08
C CYS A 284 -2.40 5.75 -0.15
N LEU A 285 -1.62 6.11 0.87
CA LEU A 285 -0.16 6.18 0.78
C LEU A 285 0.44 4.80 0.45
N LEU A 286 -0.10 3.71 1.00
CA LEU A 286 0.30 2.36 0.62
C LEU A 286 0.05 2.08 -0.87
N MET A 287 -1.08 2.56 -1.43
CA MET A 287 -1.33 2.47 -2.87
C MET A 287 -0.26 3.15 -3.69
N LEU A 288 0.19 4.35 -3.28
CA LEU A 288 1.24 5.10 -3.96
C LEU A 288 2.58 4.34 -3.93
N LYS A 289 2.95 3.78 -2.77
CA LYS A 289 4.14 2.92 -2.63
C LYS A 289 4.07 1.73 -3.58
N LYS A 290 2.92 1.04 -3.63
CA LYS A 290 2.73 -0.12 -4.52
C LYS A 290 2.76 0.27 -6.01
N GLU A 291 2.29 1.45 -6.39
CA GLU A 291 2.45 1.97 -7.76
C GLU A 291 3.92 2.12 -8.15
N ILE A 292 4.72 2.75 -7.29
CA ILE A 292 6.17 2.92 -7.47
C ILE A 292 6.83 1.55 -7.62
N ASP A 293 6.47 0.60 -6.77
CA ASP A 293 7.06 -0.73 -6.78
C ASP A 293 6.76 -1.50 -8.05
N ARG A 294 5.52 -1.46 -8.55
CA ARG A 294 5.19 -2.01 -9.87
C ARG A 294 6.03 -1.38 -10.97
N ARG A 295 6.27 -0.06 -10.90
CA ARG A 295 7.13 0.65 -11.86
C ARG A 295 8.58 0.19 -11.76
N ARG A 296 9.12 0.04 -10.55
CA ARG A 296 10.48 -0.44 -10.29
C ARG A 296 10.68 -1.87 -10.81
N VAL A 297 9.71 -2.76 -10.58
CA VAL A 297 9.73 -4.13 -11.12
C VAL A 297 9.80 -4.13 -12.65
N VAL A 298 8.95 -3.33 -13.32
CA VAL A 298 8.99 -3.20 -14.79
C VAL A 298 10.34 -2.64 -15.27
N GLN A 299 10.88 -1.62 -14.59
CA GLN A 299 12.19 -1.06 -14.90
C GLN A 299 13.32 -2.09 -14.76
N MET A 300 13.32 -2.89 -13.69
CA MET A 300 14.28 -3.98 -13.49
C MET A 300 14.20 -5.02 -14.61
N MET A 301 12.99 -5.43 -15.02
CA MET A 301 12.80 -6.38 -16.12
C MET A 301 13.34 -5.86 -17.45
N VAL A 302 13.11 -4.58 -17.77
CA VAL A 302 13.60 -3.96 -19.01
C VAL A 302 15.13 -3.92 -19.01
N ILE A 303 15.74 -3.50 -17.90
CA ILE A 303 17.21 -3.45 -17.77
C ILE A 303 17.81 -4.85 -17.90
N ALA A 304 17.27 -5.86 -17.20
CA ALA A 304 17.74 -7.25 -17.30
C ALA A 304 17.60 -7.82 -18.72
N GLY A 305 16.50 -7.51 -19.42
CA GLY A 305 16.27 -7.95 -20.80
C GLY A 305 17.22 -7.31 -21.81
N VAL A 306 17.60 -6.05 -21.62
CA VAL A 306 18.58 -5.35 -22.48
C VAL A 306 19.99 -5.92 -22.28
N VAL A 307 20.37 -6.25 -21.05
CA VAL A 307 21.69 -6.84 -20.75
C VAL A 307 21.81 -8.27 -21.31
N GLY A 308 20.73 -9.06 -21.33
CA GLY A 308 20.74 -10.42 -21.86
C GLY A 308 20.68 -10.54 -23.40
N GLY A 309 20.41 -9.43 -24.12
CA GLY A 309 20.34 -9.41 -25.59
C GLY A 309 21.62 -8.93 -26.29
N ALA A 310 22.67 -8.63 -25.52
CA ALA A 310 23.96 -8.15 -26.02
C ALA A 310 25.06 -9.24 -26.01
N SER A 311 24.66 -10.52 -26.04
CA SER A 311 25.57 -11.67 -26.15
C SER A 311 25.52 -12.29 -27.55
#